data_AF-A0A158QCC6-F1
#
_entry.id   AF-A0A158QCC6-F1
#
_cell.length_a   1.000
_cell.length_b   1.000
_cell.length_c   1.000
_cell.angle_alpha   90.00
_cell.angle_beta   90.00
_cell.angle_gamma   90.00
#
_symmetry.space_group_name_H-M   'P 1'
#
loop_
_entity.id
_entity.type
_entity.pdbx_description
1 polymer ?
#
loop_
_entity_poly.entity_id
_entity_poly.type
_entity_poly.pdbx_seq_one_letter_code
_entity_poly.pdbx_strand_id
1 'polypeptide(L)'
;MYAENPNAQTVWDANNVPIGPSENDEEDIVDPSFLSFVEDQAAEESYYMGEYEEDPTPDLYTVLGVSRDASDADLKAAYRRFSRLLHPDKHADSSDAAETAFRRLTNAYNILSDPHQRAIYDQYGFRGLRIQGWELSVRDKSAAELRLEYILLKQKAKESEREHLLQPSTELTCGIDMTDFFDRYLKELPEERMFTPSISVYDVSMSQSITALRTPNNTVNLAGHVTAYNGIGIGTLLSIWTHRFSPKTPIIGASSSETTVSLTNCLVCMMALNNPLIIQSQVCIKAYKDAQKSLT
;
A
#
# COMPACT_ATOMS: atom_id res chain seq x y z
N MET A 1 -18.48 18.53 -31.00
CA MET A 1 -17.85 19.86 -31.11
C MET A 1 -17.96 20.53 -29.76
N TYR A 2 -16.90 20.49 -28.95
CA TYR A 2 -16.88 21.23 -27.68
C TYR A 2 -16.12 22.53 -27.89
N ALA A 3 -16.73 23.65 -27.50
CA ALA A 3 -16.15 24.99 -27.56
C ALA A 3 -15.29 25.25 -26.32
N GLU A 4 -14.12 25.87 -26.51
CA GLU A 4 -13.19 26.23 -25.44
C GLU A 4 -13.68 27.47 -24.65
N ASN A 5 -13.44 27.46 -23.34
CA ASN A 5 -13.73 28.56 -22.43
C ASN A 5 -12.54 29.54 -22.37
N PRO A 6 -12.74 30.84 -22.70
CA PRO A 6 -11.65 31.81 -22.87
C PRO A 6 -11.02 32.36 -21.58
N ASN A 7 -11.37 31.84 -20.38
CA ASN A 7 -10.95 32.42 -19.10
C ASN A 7 -10.06 31.54 -18.21
N ALA A 8 -9.32 30.58 -18.77
CA ALA A 8 -8.28 29.87 -18.01
C ALA A 8 -7.05 30.77 -17.81
N GLN A 9 -6.95 31.43 -16.66
CA GLN A 9 -5.72 32.14 -16.26
C GLN A 9 -4.63 31.13 -15.88
N THR A 10 -3.49 31.21 -16.56
CA THR A 10 -2.29 30.43 -16.29
C THR A 10 -1.65 30.84 -14.97
N VAL A 11 -1.39 29.86 -14.09
CA VAL A 11 -0.58 30.03 -12.88
C VAL A 11 0.90 29.95 -13.29
N TRP A 12 1.71 30.92 -12.85
CA TRP A 12 3.13 31.05 -13.17
C TRP A 12 3.98 30.73 -11.94
N ASP A 13 5.07 29.98 -12.10
CA ASP A 13 6.07 29.77 -11.04
C ASP A 13 7.10 30.91 -10.99
N ALA A 14 7.91 30.96 -9.92
CA ALA A 14 8.88 32.02 -9.59
C ALA A 14 9.94 32.35 -10.67
N ASN A 15 10.00 31.58 -11.75
CA ASN A 15 10.89 31.78 -12.90
C ASN A 15 10.15 32.13 -14.21
N ASN A 16 8.86 32.47 -14.14
CA ASN A 16 8.05 32.98 -15.27
C ASN A 16 7.96 32.03 -16.49
N VAL A 17 7.80 30.72 -16.25
CA VAL A 17 7.56 29.69 -17.28
C VAL A 17 6.08 29.25 -17.22
N PRO A 18 5.36 29.13 -18.36
CA PRO A 18 3.99 28.61 -18.37
C PRO A 18 3.98 27.10 -18.12
N ILE A 19 3.15 26.63 -17.18
CA ILE A 19 2.94 25.20 -16.94
C ILE A 19 1.90 24.69 -17.95
N GLY A 20 2.37 24.32 -19.14
CA GLY A 20 1.60 23.54 -20.12
C GLY A 20 1.86 22.04 -19.94
N PRO A 21 0.96 21.15 -20.42
CA PRO A 21 1.24 19.72 -20.46
C PRO A 21 2.49 19.48 -21.33
N SER A 22 3.51 18.83 -20.77
CA SER A 22 4.76 18.56 -21.48
C SER A 22 4.50 17.61 -22.66
N GLU A 23 5.04 17.95 -23.82
CA GLU A 23 4.86 17.30 -25.13
C GLU A 23 5.45 15.89 -25.27
N ASN A 24 5.78 15.19 -24.17
CA ASN A 24 6.23 13.81 -24.21
C ASN A 24 5.41 12.98 -23.22
N ASP A 25 4.99 11.79 -23.67
CA ASP A 25 4.14 10.78 -23.02
C ASP A 25 2.66 10.96 -23.42
N GLU A 26 2.32 10.92 -24.71
CA GLU A 26 2.08 9.70 -25.52
C GLU A 26 0.96 8.82 -24.98
N GLU A 27 0.03 8.48 -25.87
CA GLU A 27 -1.19 7.69 -25.67
C GLU A 27 -0.96 6.53 -24.67
N ASP A 28 -1.64 6.59 -23.52
CA ASP A 28 -1.76 5.46 -22.59
C ASP A 28 -2.47 4.32 -23.33
N ILE A 29 -1.69 3.51 -24.06
CA ILE A 29 -2.10 2.22 -24.57
C ILE A 29 -2.51 1.44 -23.34
N VAL A 30 -3.83 1.28 -23.17
CA VAL A 30 -4.40 0.44 -22.12
C VAL A 30 -3.67 -0.90 -22.18
N ASP A 31 -2.97 -1.25 -21.10
CA ASP A 31 -2.12 -2.42 -21.02
C ASP A 31 -2.92 -3.65 -21.51
N PRO A 32 -2.51 -4.32 -22.60
CA PRO A 32 -3.26 -5.45 -23.15
C PRO A 32 -3.48 -6.56 -22.13
N SER A 33 -2.61 -6.67 -21.12
CA SER A 33 -2.74 -7.64 -20.03
C SER A 33 -3.92 -7.35 -19.09
N PHE A 34 -4.31 -6.08 -18.94
CA PHE A 34 -5.48 -5.70 -18.16
C PHE A 34 -6.77 -6.12 -18.85
N LEU A 35 -6.84 -6.00 -20.18
CA LEU A 35 -8.00 -6.45 -20.95
C LEU A 35 -8.16 -7.97 -20.90
N SER A 36 -7.05 -8.74 -21.00
CA SER A 36 -7.13 -10.19 -20.86
C SER A 36 -7.53 -10.64 -19.45
N PHE A 37 -7.09 -9.91 -18.42
CA PHE A 37 -7.49 -10.21 -17.04
C PHE A 37 -8.98 -9.95 -16.81
N VAL A 38 -9.52 -8.87 -17.38
CA VAL A 38 -10.96 -8.57 -17.30
C VAL A 38 -11.78 -9.60 -18.11
N GLU A 39 -11.28 -10.05 -19.27
CA GLU A 39 -11.93 -11.11 -20.06
C GLU A 39 -11.93 -12.46 -19.34
N ASP A 40 -10.82 -12.84 -18.68
CA ASP A 40 -10.72 -14.08 -17.90
C ASP A 40 -11.63 -14.05 -16.65
N GLN A 41 -11.72 -12.90 -15.96
CA GLN A 41 -12.66 -12.74 -14.85
C GLN A 41 -14.12 -12.79 -15.32
N ALA A 42 -14.44 -12.22 -16.48
CA ALA A 42 -15.79 -12.30 -17.03
C ALA A 42 -16.19 -13.75 -17.40
N ALA A 43 -15.23 -14.58 -17.82
CA ALA A 43 -15.46 -16.00 -18.10
C ALA A 43 -15.72 -16.81 -16.82
N GLU A 44 -14.97 -16.56 -15.74
CA GLU A 44 -15.18 -17.21 -14.44
C GLU A 44 -16.50 -16.74 -13.75
N GLU A 45 -16.87 -15.46 -13.86
CA GLU A 45 -18.15 -14.99 -13.36
C GLU A 45 -19.34 -15.65 -14.08
N SER A 46 -19.22 -15.96 -15.37
CA SER A 46 -20.29 -16.66 -16.11
C SER A 46 -20.57 -18.08 -15.59
N TYR A 47 -19.58 -18.74 -14.98
CA TYR A 47 -19.70 -20.09 -14.43
C TYR A 47 -20.39 -20.13 -13.06
N TYR A 48 -20.39 -19.01 -12.32
CA TYR A 48 -21.17 -18.81 -11.09
C TYR A 48 -22.47 -18.02 -11.30
N MET A 49 -22.96 -17.94 -12.54
CA MET A 49 -24.26 -17.35 -12.91
C MET A 49 -25.24 -18.42 -13.40
N GLY A 50 -25.14 -19.64 -12.88
CA GLY A 50 -26.15 -20.70 -13.03
C GLY A 50 -27.14 -20.66 -11.87
N GLU A 51 -28.40 -20.39 -12.18
CA GLU A 51 -29.56 -20.32 -11.26
C GLU A 51 -29.63 -19.06 -10.38
N TYR A 52 -29.75 -17.89 -11.02
CA TYR A 52 -30.67 -16.89 -10.47
C TYR A 52 -32.08 -17.46 -10.65
N GLU A 53 -32.56 -18.19 -9.65
CA GLU A 53 -33.97 -18.03 -9.32
C GLU A 53 -34.13 -16.52 -9.11
N GLU A 54 -34.73 -15.82 -10.08
CA GLU A 54 -35.47 -14.61 -9.76
C GLU A 54 -36.42 -15.08 -8.66
N ASP A 55 -36.04 -14.87 -7.40
CA ASP A 55 -36.96 -14.92 -6.29
C ASP A 55 -38.19 -14.16 -6.83
N PRO A 56 -39.34 -14.81 -7.05
CA PRO A 56 -40.51 -14.15 -7.60
C PRO A 56 -41.15 -13.35 -6.47
N THR A 57 -40.34 -12.58 -5.75
CA THR A 57 -40.73 -11.61 -4.77
C THR A 57 -41.26 -10.44 -5.57
N PRO A 58 -42.59 -10.18 -5.52
CA PRO A 58 -43.17 -9.03 -6.20
C PRO A 58 -42.45 -7.75 -5.78
N ASP A 59 -42.22 -6.84 -6.74
CA ASP A 59 -41.62 -5.52 -6.52
C ASP A 59 -42.23 -4.87 -5.27
N LEU A 60 -41.40 -4.34 -4.36
CA LEU A 60 -41.83 -3.80 -3.08
C LEU A 60 -42.92 -2.73 -3.22
N TYR A 61 -42.85 -1.92 -4.29
CA TYR A 61 -43.88 -0.92 -4.61
C TYR A 61 -45.20 -1.58 -5.02
N THR A 62 -45.15 -2.69 -5.75
CA THR A 62 -46.34 -3.46 -6.16
C THR A 62 -47.00 -4.16 -4.98
N VAL A 63 -46.22 -4.62 -3.99
CA VAL A 63 -46.75 -5.22 -2.74
C VAL A 63 -47.55 -4.20 -1.94
N LEU A 64 -47.10 -2.95 -1.89
CA LEU A 64 -47.81 -1.84 -1.25
C LEU A 64 -48.88 -1.21 -2.14
N GLY A 65 -48.95 -1.57 -3.42
CA GLY A 65 -49.89 -1.00 -4.40
C GLY A 65 -49.67 0.49 -4.64
N VAL A 66 -48.43 0.97 -4.58
CA VAL A 66 -48.05 2.38 -4.75
C VAL A 66 -47.12 2.57 -5.95
N SER A 67 -47.05 3.80 -6.47
CA SER A 67 -46.06 4.17 -7.50
C SER A 67 -44.65 4.27 -6.91
N ARG A 68 -43.60 4.16 -7.73
CA ARG A 68 -42.21 4.39 -7.33
C ARG A 68 -41.97 5.81 -6.82
N ASP A 69 -42.73 6.77 -7.36
CA ASP A 69 -42.71 8.19 -6.96
C ASP A 69 -43.55 8.49 -5.70
N ALA A 70 -44.04 7.47 -4.99
CA ALA A 70 -44.88 7.66 -3.82
C ALA A 70 -44.11 8.34 -2.67
N SER A 71 -44.79 9.28 -2.00
CA SER A 71 -44.26 9.93 -0.80
C SER A 71 -44.31 9.00 0.41
N ASP A 72 -43.54 9.31 1.45
CA ASP A 72 -43.56 8.54 2.71
C ASP A 72 -44.95 8.53 3.36
N ALA A 73 -45.73 9.60 3.15
CA ALA A 73 -47.12 9.69 3.59
C ALA A 73 -48.01 8.68 2.86
N ASP A 74 -47.79 8.50 1.55
CA ASP A 74 -48.52 7.53 0.72
C ASP A 74 -48.13 6.10 1.08
N LEU A 75 -46.84 5.83 1.30
CA LEU A 75 -46.35 4.52 1.77
C LEU A 75 -47.00 4.12 3.10
N LYS A 76 -47.04 5.06 4.05
CA LYS A 76 -47.65 4.85 5.37
C LYS A 76 -49.17 4.70 5.29
N ALA A 77 -49.83 5.44 4.40
CA ALA A 77 -51.27 5.33 4.18
C ALA A 77 -51.64 3.99 3.54
N ALA A 78 -50.88 3.54 2.54
CA ALA A 78 -51.05 2.25 1.89
C ALA A 78 -50.82 1.09 2.87
N TYR A 79 -49.73 1.12 3.64
CA TYR A 79 -49.45 0.13 4.68
C TYR A 79 -50.62 0.01 5.67
N ARG A 80 -51.09 1.13 6.23
CA ARG A 80 -52.24 1.13 7.17
C ARG A 80 -53.52 0.54 6.59
N ARG A 81 -53.78 0.75 5.30
CA ARG A 81 -54.95 0.19 4.60
C ARG A 81 -54.81 -1.33 4.48
N PHE A 82 -53.68 -1.81 3.95
CA PHE A 82 -53.45 -3.23 3.74
C PHE A 82 -53.26 -4.02 5.05
N SER A 83 -52.63 -3.45 6.08
CA SER A 83 -52.47 -4.10 7.39
C SER A 83 -53.80 -4.41 8.06
N ARG A 84 -54.82 -3.56 7.89
CA ARG A 84 -56.17 -3.80 8.46
C ARG A 84 -56.95 -4.86 7.69
N LEU A 85 -56.63 -5.04 6.41
CA LEU A 85 -57.26 -6.00 5.51
C LEU A 85 -56.64 -7.39 5.64
N LEU A 86 -55.31 -7.45 5.80
CA LEU A 86 -54.51 -8.68 5.88
C LEU A 86 -54.16 -9.10 7.32
N HIS A 87 -54.84 -8.55 8.33
CA HIS A 87 -54.54 -8.88 9.73
C HIS A 87 -54.94 -10.33 10.05
N PRO A 88 -54.06 -11.15 10.66
CA PRO A 88 -54.32 -12.57 10.91
C PRO A 88 -55.55 -12.82 11.80
N ASP A 89 -55.82 -11.91 12.75
CA ASP A 89 -57.00 -11.97 13.65
C ASP A 89 -58.35 -11.92 12.91
N LYS A 90 -58.40 -11.36 11.69
CA LYS A 90 -59.63 -11.30 10.89
C LYS A 90 -59.83 -12.50 9.98
N HIS A 91 -58.80 -13.32 9.81
CA HIS A 91 -58.76 -14.44 8.86
C HIS A 91 -58.36 -15.73 9.58
N ALA A 92 -59.09 -16.05 10.66
CA ALA A 92 -58.80 -17.20 11.52
C ALA A 92 -58.84 -18.55 10.77
N ASP A 93 -59.66 -18.67 9.72
CA ASP A 93 -59.80 -19.89 8.92
C ASP A 93 -58.65 -20.11 7.90
N SER A 94 -57.88 -19.07 7.61
CA SER A 94 -56.78 -19.06 6.62
C SER A 94 -55.54 -18.33 7.15
N SER A 95 -55.25 -18.58 8.43
CA SER A 95 -54.20 -17.88 9.21
C SER A 95 -52.84 -17.86 8.51
N ASP A 96 -52.40 -18.97 7.91
CA ASP A 96 -51.07 -19.09 7.29
C ASP A 96 -50.90 -18.19 6.05
N ALA A 97 -51.93 -18.08 5.21
CA ALA A 97 -51.90 -17.24 4.01
C ALA A 97 -51.98 -15.74 4.37
N ALA A 98 -52.78 -15.39 5.37
CA ALA A 98 -52.85 -14.03 5.88
C ALA A 98 -51.52 -13.61 6.54
N GLU A 99 -50.90 -14.50 7.29
CA GLU A 99 -49.61 -14.25 7.94
C GLU A 99 -48.47 -14.03 6.92
N THR A 100 -48.37 -14.87 5.90
CA THR A 100 -47.33 -14.72 4.86
C THR A 100 -47.49 -13.42 4.06
N ALA A 101 -48.72 -13.04 3.70
CA ALA A 101 -49.00 -11.78 3.03
C ALA A 101 -48.71 -10.56 3.93
N PHE A 102 -49.07 -10.64 5.23
CA PHE A 102 -48.79 -9.60 6.20
C PHE A 102 -47.28 -9.41 6.43
N ARG A 103 -46.51 -10.50 6.49
CA ARG A 103 -45.04 -10.45 6.59
C ARG A 103 -44.42 -9.77 5.37
N ARG A 104 -44.88 -10.10 4.15
CA ARG A 104 -44.40 -9.45 2.91
C ARG A 104 -44.71 -7.95 2.88
N LEU A 105 -45.93 -7.57 3.26
CA LEU A 105 -46.35 -6.18 3.37
C LEU A 105 -45.47 -5.41 4.37
N THR A 106 -45.21 -6.01 5.53
CA THR A 106 -44.37 -5.41 6.58
C THR A 106 -42.93 -5.25 6.11
N ASN A 107 -42.37 -6.26 5.43
CA ASN A 107 -41.03 -6.19 4.87
C ASN A 107 -40.90 -5.08 3.82
N ALA A 108 -41.86 -5.00 2.88
CA ALA A 108 -41.86 -3.96 1.86
C ALA A 108 -41.96 -2.55 2.44
N TYR A 109 -42.80 -2.36 3.46
CA TYR A 109 -42.85 -1.09 4.17
C TYR A 109 -41.54 -0.79 4.89
N ASN A 110 -40.94 -1.75 5.59
CA ASN A 110 -39.69 -1.54 6.32
C ASN A 110 -38.56 -1.06 5.38
N ILE A 111 -38.36 -1.75 4.25
CA ILE A 111 -37.33 -1.41 3.28
C ILE A 111 -37.60 -0.04 2.63
N LEU A 112 -38.83 0.21 2.15
CA LEU A 112 -39.16 1.46 1.47
C LEU A 112 -39.30 2.65 2.41
N SER A 113 -39.49 2.41 3.71
CA SER A 113 -39.57 3.47 4.73
C SER A 113 -38.20 4.01 5.16
N ASP A 114 -37.14 3.20 5.02
CA ASP A 114 -35.78 3.63 5.30
C ASP A 114 -35.20 4.30 4.05
N PRO A 115 -34.86 5.61 4.09
CA PRO A 115 -34.32 6.31 2.94
C PRO A 115 -33.03 5.68 2.40
N HIS A 116 -32.21 5.06 3.25
CA HIS A 116 -30.96 4.41 2.82
C HIS A 116 -31.25 3.14 2.03
N GLN A 117 -32.11 2.27 2.57
CA GLN A 117 -32.49 1.03 1.91
C GLN A 117 -33.33 1.29 0.65
N ARG A 118 -34.20 2.30 0.68
CA ARG A 118 -34.94 2.76 -0.50
C ARG A 118 -34.00 3.23 -1.60
N ALA A 119 -32.99 4.04 -1.28
CA ALA A 119 -32.01 4.50 -2.27
C ALA A 119 -31.23 3.34 -2.91
N ILE A 120 -30.81 2.36 -2.11
CA ILE A 120 -30.13 1.15 -2.60
C ILE A 120 -31.07 0.33 -3.49
N TYR A 121 -32.33 0.14 -3.06
CA TYR A 121 -33.34 -0.59 -3.82
C TYR A 121 -33.67 0.09 -5.15
N ASP A 122 -33.79 1.41 -5.16
CA ASP A 122 -34.12 2.18 -6.37
C ASP A 122 -32.95 2.15 -7.38
N GLN A 123 -31.70 2.10 -6.93
CA GLN A 123 -30.51 2.07 -7.80
C GLN A 123 -30.13 0.67 -8.27
N TYR A 124 -30.20 -0.34 -7.39
CA TYR A 124 -29.65 -1.67 -7.63
C TYR A 124 -30.69 -2.80 -7.49
N GLY A 125 -31.94 -2.48 -7.17
CA GLY A 125 -33.02 -3.45 -6.94
C GLY A 125 -32.80 -4.31 -5.70
N PHE A 126 -33.47 -5.46 -5.64
CA PHE A 126 -33.29 -6.44 -4.55
C PHE A 126 -31.85 -6.95 -4.41
N ARG A 127 -31.07 -6.95 -5.50
CA ARG A 127 -29.65 -7.37 -5.47
C ARG A 127 -28.83 -6.46 -4.56
N GLY A 128 -29.07 -5.14 -4.59
CA GLY A 128 -28.37 -4.19 -3.72
C GLY A 128 -28.65 -4.40 -2.23
N LEU A 129 -29.87 -4.85 -1.88
CA LEU A 129 -30.27 -5.09 -0.48
C LEU A 129 -29.67 -6.37 0.12
N ARG A 130 -29.26 -7.33 -0.73
CA ARG A 130 -28.64 -8.59 -0.28
C ARG A 130 -27.20 -8.40 0.16
N ILE A 131 -26.51 -7.41 -0.39
CA ILE A 131 -25.10 -7.19 -0.09
C ILE A 131 -24.99 -6.35 1.19
N GLN A 132 -24.69 -7.00 2.30
CA GLN A 132 -24.47 -6.32 3.57
C GLN A 132 -23.18 -5.48 3.50
N GLY A 133 -23.25 -4.22 3.93
CA GLY A 133 -22.09 -3.33 4.02
C GLY A 133 -21.90 -2.35 2.86
N TRP A 134 -22.85 -2.25 1.93
CA TRP A 134 -22.87 -1.15 0.96
C TRP A 134 -23.32 0.13 1.67
N GLU A 135 -22.39 1.06 1.80
CA GLU A 135 -22.67 2.43 2.23
C GLU A 135 -22.71 3.28 0.97
N LEU A 136 -23.81 4.01 0.75
CA LEU A 136 -23.87 4.98 -0.35
C LEU A 136 -22.96 6.15 0.03
N SER A 137 -21.65 6.05 -0.23
CA SER A 137 -20.73 7.15 0.04
C SER A 137 -21.12 8.30 -0.87
N VAL A 138 -21.58 9.40 -0.28
CA VAL A 138 -21.63 10.67 -0.99
C VAL A 138 -20.21 10.95 -1.46
N ARG A 139 -20.03 11.30 -2.74
CA ARG A 139 -18.70 11.58 -3.28
C ARG A 139 -18.19 12.88 -2.65
N ASP A 140 -17.56 12.77 -1.48
CA ASP A 140 -17.14 13.92 -0.69
C ASP A 140 -15.98 14.68 -1.35
N LYS A 141 -15.11 13.98 -2.07
CA LYS A 141 -13.92 14.57 -2.69
C LYS A 141 -14.25 15.14 -4.06
N SER A 142 -13.92 16.42 -4.22
CA SER A 142 -13.98 17.09 -5.52
C SER A 142 -13.06 16.39 -6.53
N ALA A 143 -13.38 16.49 -7.83
CA ALA A 143 -12.51 15.97 -8.88
C ALA A 143 -11.08 16.55 -8.83
N ALA A 144 -10.92 17.78 -8.31
CA ALA A 144 -9.60 18.40 -8.14
C ALA A 144 -8.78 17.75 -7.00
N GLU A 145 -9.43 17.40 -5.88
CA GLU A 145 -8.77 16.76 -4.74
C GLU A 145 -8.33 15.32 -5.08
N LEU A 146 -9.18 14.58 -5.79
CA LEU A 146 -8.85 13.23 -6.29
C LEU A 146 -7.65 13.26 -7.24
N ARG A 147 -7.52 14.29 -8.09
CA ARG A 147 -6.36 14.46 -8.96
C ARG A 147 -5.09 14.72 -8.17
N LEU A 148 -5.16 15.55 -7.12
CA LEU A 148 -4.00 15.81 -6.25
C LEU A 148 -3.57 14.53 -5.52
N GLU A 149 -4.52 13.78 -4.98
CA GLU A 149 -4.25 12.49 -4.33
C GLU A 149 -3.59 11.50 -5.30
N TYR A 150 -4.11 11.41 -6.52
CA TYR A 150 -3.51 10.59 -7.58
C TYR A 150 -2.05 11.01 -7.88
N ILE A 151 -1.78 12.32 -7.99
CA ILE A 151 -0.43 12.83 -8.25
C ILE A 151 0.52 12.45 -7.11
N LEU A 152 0.09 12.59 -5.85
CA LEU A 152 0.89 12.22 -4.67
C LEU A 152 1.18 10.72 -4.64
N LEU A 153 0.19 9.88 -4.94
CA LEU A 153 0.40 8.43 -5.02
C LEU A 153 1.38 8.06 -6.12
N LYS A 154 1.28 8.71 -7.29
CA LYS A 154 2.24 8.51 -8.40
C LYS A 154 3.66 8.91 -7.99
N GLN A 155 3.83 9.98 -7.21
CA GLN A 155 5.14 10.38 -6.67
C GLN A 155 5.70 9.34 -5.70
N LYS A 156 4.88 8.87 -4.75
CA LYS A 156 5.29 7.85 -3.78
C LYS A 156 5.69 6.53 -4.45
N ALA A 157 4.96 6.13 -5.50
CA ALA A 157 5.30 4.93 -6.28
C ALA A 157 6.69 5.06 -6.94
N LYS A 158 6.98 6.21 -7.55
CA LYS A 158 8.32 6.50 -8.12
C LYS A 158 9.42 6.44 -7.07
N GLU A 159 9.14 6.87 -5.84
CA GLU A 159 10.12 6.77 -4.75
C GLU A 159 10.41 5.33 -4.37
N SER A 160 9.38 4.49 -4.18
CA SER A 160 9.56 3.06 -3.89
C SER A 160 10.30 2.32 -5.01
N GLU A 161 10.03 2.68 -6.27
CA GLU A 161 10.75 2.12 -7.41
C GLU A 161 12.25 2.43 -7.33
N ARG A 162 12.62 3.66 -6.94
CA ARG A 162 14.03 4.04 -6.73
C ARG A 162 14.67 3.28 -5.58
N GLU A 163 13.94 3.02 -4.51
CA GLU A 163 14.44 2.23 -3.38
C GLU A 163 14.74 0.79 -3.79
N HIS A 164 13.89 0.17 -4.63
CA HIS A 164 14.15 -1.19 -5.13
C HIS A 164 15.41 -1.31 -6.00
N LEU A 165 15.87 -0.23 -6.64
CA LEU A 165 17.12 -0.19 -7.39
C LEU A 165 18.37 -0.19 -6.49
N LEU A 166 18.20 0.12 -5.21
CA LEU A 166 19.25 0.12 -4.20
C LEU A 166 19.04 -1.09 -3.30
N GLN A 167 19.96 -2.05 -3.35
CA GLN A 167 19.94 -3.21 -2.46
C GLN A 167 21.10 -3.08 -1.46
N PRO A 168 20.90 -2.36 -0.33
CA PRO A 168 21.87 -2.34 0.75
C PRO A 168 21.76 -3.62 1.59
N SER A 169 22.90 -4.23 1.89
CA SER A 169 23.04 -5.30 2.87
C SER A 169 24.05 -4.85 3.92
N THR A 170 23.72 -5.01 5.21
CA THR A 170 24.62 -4.68 6.31
C THR A 170 24.59 -5.79 7.35
N GLU A 171 25.76 -6.30 7.69
CA GLU A 171 25.97 -7.29 8.73
C GLU A 171 26.92 -6.71 9.78
N LEU A 172 26.56 -6.85 11.05
CA LEU A 172 27.37 -6.40 12.18
C LEU A 172 27.47 -7.55 13.19
N THR A 173 28.71 -7.91 13.53
CA THR A 173 29.03 -8.99 14.46
C THR A 173 29.95 -8.47 15.55
N CYS A 174 29.68 -8.85 16.79
CA CYS A 174 30.55 -8.54 17.92
C CYS A 174 30.87 -9.80 18.74
N GLY A 175 32.15 -10.00 19.02
CA GLY A 175 32.67 -11.05 19.87
C GLY A 175 32.81 -10.54 21.30
N ILE A 176 32.06 -11.14 22.21
CA ILE A 176 32.06 -10.78 23.64
C ILE A 176 32.61 -11.96 24.43
N ASP A 177 33.70 -11.73 25.17
CA ASP A 177 34.23 -12.71 26.12
C ASP A 177 33.49 -12.58 27.46
N MET A 178 32.83 -13.68 27.81
CA MET A 178 32.09 -13.84 29.06
C MET A 178 32.61 -15.04 29.86
N THR A 179 33.83 -15.52 29.59
CA THR A 179 34.38 -16.72 30.24
C THR A 179 34.41 -16.54 31.77
N ASP A 180 34.86 -15.37 32.25
CA ASP A 180 34.85 -15.05 33.69
C ASP A 180 33.43 -15.02 34.29
N PHE A 181 32.42 -14.66 33.49
CA PHE A 181 31.02 -14.71 33.91
C PHE A 181 30.51 -16.14 34.07
N PHE A 182 30.78 -17.02 33.10
CA PHE A 182 30.25 -18.39 33.11
C PHE A 182 31.05 -19.36 33.99
N ASP A 183 32.38 -19.25 34.03
CA ASP A 183 33.21 -20.17 34.81
C ASP A 183 32.91 -20.08 36.31
N ARG A 184 32.71 -18.86 36.82
CA ARG A 184 32.30 -18.66 38.21
C ARG A 184 30.91 -19.23 38.49
N TYR A 185 29.99 -19.08 37.54
CA TYR A 185 28.64 -19.62 37.70
C TYR A 185 28.61 -21.15 37.78
N LEU A 186 29.53 -21.81 37.08
CA LEU A 186 29.58 -23.28 37.00
C LEU A 186 30.45 -23.92 38.08
N LYS A 187 31.51 -23.24 38.53
CA LYS A 187 32.50 -23.83 39.44
C LYS A 187 32.32 -23.38 40.89
N GLU A 188 31.87 -22.15 41.13
CA GLU A 188 31.79 -21.57 42.47
C GLU A 188 30.37 -21.64 43.03
N LEU A 189 30.24 -22.03 44.30
CA LEU A 189 28.98 -22.00 45.02
C LEU A 189 28.49 -20.55 45.16
N PRO A 190 27.16 -20.30 45.16
CA PRO A 190 26.62 -18.93 45.12
C PRO A 190 27.14 -18.00 46.22
N GLU A 191 27.49 -18.56 47.38
CA GLU A 191 27.95 -17.82 48.55
C GLU A 191 29.42 -17.37 48.44
N GLU A 192 30.21 -18.00 47.58
CA GLU A 192 31.62 -17.68 47.34
C GLU A 192 31.82 -16.65 46.21
N ARG A 193 30.73 -16.32 45.50
CA ARG A 193 30.72 -15.38 44.36
C ARG A 193 30.74 -13.93 44.84
N MET A 194 31.85 -13.50 45.42
CA MET A 194 31.95 -12.18 46.04
C MET A 194 32.32 -11.04 45.07
N PHE A 195 32.81 -11.33 43.86
CA PHE A 195 33.25 -10.31 42.89
C PHE A 195 32.47 -10.36 41.57
N THR A 196 32.13 -9.19 41.02
CA THR A 196 31.44 -9.05 39.73
C THR A 196 32.36 -9.46 38.58
N PRO A 197 31.92 -10.33 37.66
CA PRO A 197 32.74 -10.76 36.53
C PRO A 197 32.94 -9.63 35.52
N SER A 198 34.11 -9.61 34.87
CA SER A 198 34.39 -8.67 33.79
C SER A 198 33.96 -9.24 32.43
N ILE A 199 33.13 -8.50 31.70
CA ILE A 199 32.76 -8.80 30.31
C ILE A 199 33.59 -7.90 29.40
N SER A 200 34.25 -8.47 28.39
CA SER A 200 35.05 -7.68 27.43
C SER A 200 34.63 -7.95 26.00
N VAL A 201 34.70 -6.93 25.14
CA VAL A 201 34.47 -7.07 23.69
C VAL A 201 35.84 -7.16 23.04
N TYR A 202 36.12 -8.29 22.38
CA TYR A 202 37.43 -8.54 21.78
C TYR A 202 37.42 -8.38 20.25
N ASP A 203 36.25 -8.47 19.62
CA ASP A 203 36.07 -8.31 18.18
C ASP A 203 34.80 -7.53 17.85
N VAL A 204 34.88 -6.62 16.89
CA VAL A 204 33.73 -6.01 16.23
C VAL A 204 34.00 -6.01 14.73
N SER A 205 33.13 -6.65 13.96
CA SER A 205 33.18 -6.64 12.51
C SER A 205 31.89 -6.11 11.91
N MET A 206 32.01 -5.31 10.86
CA MET A 206 30.88 -4.76 10.11
C MET A 206 31.15 -4.89 8.62
N SER A 207 30.25 -5.55 7.90
CA SER A 207 30.26 -5.67 6.45
C SER A 207 29.05 -4.94 5.90
N GLN A 208 29.28 -3.89 5.11
CA GLN A 208 28.21 -3.20 4.39
C GLN A 208 28.45 -3.36 2.90
N SER A 209 27.43 -3.71 2.13
CA SER A 209 27.47 -3.64 0.66
C SER A 209 26.22 -2.99 0.11
N ILE A 210 26.37 -2.24 -0.96
CA ILE A 210 25.29 -1.56 -1.67
C ILE A 210 25.45 -1.90 -3.13
N THR A 211 24.46 -2.60 -3.68
CA THR A 211 24.36 -2.77 -5.13
C THR A 211 23.35 -1.76 -5.65
N ALA A 212 23.84 -0.81 -6.45
CA ALA A 212 23.02 0.17 -7.14
C ALA A 212 22.91 -0.21 -8.62
N LEU A 213 21.69 -0.50 -9.05
CA LEU A 213 21.36 -0.72 -10.46
C LEU A 213 21.03 0.63 -11.08
N ARG A 214 21.93 1.18 -11.91
CA ARG A 214 21.71 2.50 -12.53
C ARG A 214 20.94 2.40 -13.84
N THR A 215 21.24 1.38 -14.63
CA THR A 215 20.58 1.01 -15.89
C THR A 215 20.61 -0.51 -16.01
N PRO A 216 19.78 -1.16 -16.87
CA PRO A 216 19.80 -2.64 -17.02
C PRO A 216 21.15 -3.22 -17.49
N ASN A 217 22.11 -2.35 -17.83
CA ASN A 217 23.43 -2.71 -18.29
C ASN A 217 24.54 -2.31 -17.32
N ASN A 218 24.30 -1.38 -16.39
CA ASN A 218 25.34 -0.86 -15.51
C ASN A 218 24.98 -1.09 -14.04
N THR A 219 25.87 -1.77 -13.35
CA THR A 219 25.74 -2.00 -11.91
C THR A 219 26.96 -1.44 -11.20
N VAL A 220 26.72 -0.76 -10.09
CA VAL A 220 27.77 -0.31 -9.17
C VAL A 220 27.59 -1.12 -7.91
N ASN A 221 28.63 -1.85 -7.50
CA ASN A 221 28.68 -2.49 -6.20
C ASN A 221 29.72 -1.76 -5.34
N LEU A 222 29.28 -1.26 -4.19
CA LEU A 222 30.15 -0.65 -3.20
C LEU A 222 30.09 -1.52 -1.94
N ALA A 223 31.21 -2.09 -1.53
CA ALA A 223 31.31 -2.91 -0.34
C ALA A 223 32.40 -2.37 0.59
N GLY A 224 32.07 -2.19 1.87
CA GLY A 224 33.00 -1.84 2.92
C GLY A 224 32.99 -2.91 4.01
N HIS A 225 34.17 -3.32 4.47
CA HIS A 225 34.31 -4.23 5.60
C HIS A 225 35.24 -3.61 6.63
N VAL A 226 34.82 -3.54 7.88
CA VAL A 226 35.61 -3.01 8.99
C VAL A 226 35.69 -4.06 10.07
N THR A 227 36.90 -4.37 10.53
CA THR A 227 37.14 -5.22 11.69
C THR A 227 37.95 -4.46 12.73
N ALA A 228 37.61 -4.64 14.00
CA ALA A 228 38.31 -4.02 15.11
C ALA A 228 38.61 -5.07 16.17
N TYR A 229 39.91 -5.30 16.39
CA TYR A 229 40.42 -6.22 17.40
C TYR A 229 41.20 -5.44 18.44
N ASN A 230 40.82 -5.58 19.71
CA ASN A 230 41.53 -4.98 20.85
C ASN A 230 41.84 -3.48 20.67
N GLY A 231 40.90 -2.73 20.07
CA GLY A 231 41.00 -1.29 19.88
C GLY A 231 41.78 -0.81 18.65
N ILE A 232 42.29 -1.73 17.81
CA ILE A 232 42.87 -1.44 16.49
C ILE A 232 41.88 -1.87 15.41
N GLY A 233 41.46 -0.92 14.59
CA GLY A 233 40.50 -1.14 13.50
C GLY A 233 41.17 -1.11 12.13
N ILE A 234 40.80 -2.06 11.27
CA ILE A 234 41.17 -2.06 9.85
C ILE A 234 39.88 -2.11 9.03
N GLY A 235 39.74 -1.15 8.12
CA GLY A 235 38.66 -1.09 7.15
C GLY A 235 39.18 -1.28 5.73
N THR A 236 38.45 -2.04 4.92
CA THR A 236 38.60 -2.09 3.47
C THR A 236 37.34 -1.53 2.82
N LEU A 237 37.52 -0.74 1.76
CA LEU A 237 36.45 -0.26 0.90
C LEU A 237 36.75 -0.69 -0.52
N LEU A 238 35.83 -1.41 -1.13
CA LEU A 238 35.89 -1.89 -2.50
C LEU A 238 34.72 -1.31 -3.29
N SER A 239 35.03 -0.59 -4.35
CA SER A 239 34.02 -0.17 -5.33
C SER A 239 34.29 -0.88 -6.64
N ILE A 240 33.28 -1.57 -7.15
CA ILE A 240 33.29 -2.23 -8.45
C ILE A 240 32.22 -1.60 -9.31
N TRP A 241 32.63 -1.09 -10.46
CA TRP A 241 31.73 -0.70 -11.53
C TRP A 241 31.74 -1.78 -12.60
N THR A 242 30.56 -2.27 -12.98
CA THR A 242 30.42 -3.18 -14.11
C THR A 242 29.51 -2.58 -15.16
N HIS A 243 29.98 -2.62 -16.41
CA HIS A 243 29.27 -2.15 -17.59
C HIS A 243 29.10 -3.31 -18.56
N ARG A 244 27.85 -3.63 -18.87
CA ARG A 244 27.49 -4.60 -19.89
C ARG A 244 27.20 -3.89 -21.19
N PHE A 245 27.99 -4.15 -22.22
CA PHE A 245 27.88 -3.41 -23.49
C PHE A 245 26.60 -3.72 -24.27
N SER A 246 26.03 -4.91 -24.12
CA SER A 246 24.74 -5.27 -24.72
C SER A 246 24.05 -6.36 -23.90
N PRO A 247 22.71 -6.34 -23.77
CA PRO A 247 21.99 -7.37 -23.02
C PRO A 247 22.03 -8.75 -23.66
N LYS A 248 22.37 -8.83 -24.96
CA LYS A 248 22.44 -10.09 -25.73
C LYS A 248 23.85 -10.65 -25.85
N THR A 249 24.88 -9.92 -25.44
CA THR A 249 26.27 -10.41 -25.46
C THR A 249 26.86 -10.44 -24.06
N PRO A 250 27.68 -11.45 -23.71
CA PRO A 250 28.20 -11.61 -22.35
C PRO A 250 29.43 -10.73 -22.06
N ILE A 251 29.71 -9.72 -22.89
CA ILE A 251 30.91 -8.89 -22.74
C ILE A 251 30.66 -7.85 -21.65
N ILE A 252 31.42 -7.97 -20.56
CA ILE A 252 31.34 -7.09 -19.39
C ILE A 252 32.70 -6.42 -19.22
N GLY A 253 32.69 -5.09 -19.20
CA GLY A 253 33.83 -4.31 -18.72
C GLY A 253 33.64 -4.04 -17.24
N ALA A 254 34.67 -4.29 -16.42
CA ALA A 254 34.63 -3.97 -15.00
C ALA A 254 35.86 -3.15 -14.61
N SER A 255 35.66 -2.12 -13.79
CA SER A 255 36.71 -1.39 -13.11
C SER A 255 36.50 -1.48 -11.61
N SER A 256 37.56 -1.74 -10.85
CA SER A 256 37.51 -1.74 -9.40
C SER A 256 38.57 -0.84 -8.80
N SER A 257 38.25 -0.25 -7.65
CA SER A 257 39.20 0.43 -6.80
C SER A 257 39.01 -0.03 -5.37
N GLU A 258 40.12 -0.37 -4.72
CA GLU A 258 40.16 -0.81 -3.33
C GLU A 258 41.00 0.17 -2.51
N THR A 259 40.50 0.55 -1.34
CA THR A 259 41.20 1.43 -0.40
C THR A 259 41.15 0.81 0.99
N THR A 260 42.29 0.69 1.64
CA THR A 260 42.41 0.17 3.01
C THR A 260 42.80 1.28 3.97
N VAL A 261 42.12 1.36 5.11
CA VAL A 261 42.32 2.39 6.13
C VAL A 261 42.52 1.70 7.48
N SER A 262 43.63 2.00 8.16
CA SER A 262 43.89 1.54 9.52
C SER A 262 43.75 2.69 10.52
N LEU A 263 42.99 2.46 11.59
CA LEU A 263 42.75 3.43 12.66
C LEU A 263 43.15 2.81 14.00
N THR A 264 43.92 3.55 14.80
CA THR A 264 44.35 3.14 16.14
C THR A 264 43.61 3.98 17.19
N ASN A 265 43.16 3.34 18.28
CA ASN A 265 42.32 3.87 19.37
C ASN A 265 40.86 4.18 18.97
N CYS A 266 40.02 3.14 19.07
CA CYS A 266 38.59 3.06 18.73
C CYS A 266 37.60 3.96 19.51
N LEU A 267 38.03 5.07 20.13
CA LEU A 267 37.08 6.03 20.72
C LEU A 267 36.28 6.80 19.64
N VAL A 268 36.85 6.90 18.43
CA VAL A 268 36.19 7.48 17.24
C VAL A 268 35.12 6.55 16.64
N CYS A 269 35.29 5.22 16.72
CA CYS A 269 34.28 4.26 16.25
C CYS A 269 33.02 4.26 17.12
N MET A 270 33.15 4.46 18.43
CA MET A 270 31.99 4.55 19.34
C MET A 270 31.16 5.84 19.12
N MET A 271 31.80 6.99 18.84
CA MET A 271 31.05 8.23 18.57
C MET A 271 30.28 8.21 17.25
N ALA A 272 30.75 7.46 16.24
CA ALA A 272 30.04 7.27 14.97
C ALA A 272 28.77 6.40 15.09
N LEU A 273 28.62 5.68 16.21
CA LEU A 273 27.49 4.76 16.45
C LEU A 273 26.37 5.38 17.31
N ASN A 274 26.49 6.63 17.76
CA ASN A 274 25.44 7.26 18.58
C ASN A 274 24.23 7.79 17.78
N ASN A 275 24.20 7.64 16.44
CA ASN A 275 22.97 7.80 15.62
C ASN A 275 23.15 7.21 14.20
N PRO A 276 23.08 5.88 14.02
CA PRO A 276 23.37 5.26 12.71
C PRO A 276 22.20 5.33 11.72
N LEU A 277 20.95 5.46 12.16
CA LEU A 277 19.79 5.26 11.28
C LEU A 277 19.37 6.49 10.45
N ILE A 278 19.58 7.72 10.92
CA ILE A 278 19.11 8.93 10.22
C ILE A 278 20.20 9.55 9.34
N ILE A 279 21.47 9.34 9.69
CA ILE A 279 22.59 9.95 8.96
C ILE A 279 22.89 9.17 7.67
N GLN A 280 22.71 7.84 7.63
CA GLN A 280 23.05 7.05 6.45
C GLN A 280 22.13 7.28 5.25
N SER A 281 20.82 7.47 5.43
CA SER A 281 19.93 7.74 4.30
C SER A 281 20.21 9.12 3.69
N GLN A 282 20.36 10.16 4.51
CA GLN A 282 20.61 11.52 4.00
C GLN A 282 22.01 11.69 3.42
N VAL A 283 23.04 11.07 4.00
CA VAL A 283 24.41 11.14 3.48
C VAL A 283 24.57 10.32 2.20
N CYS A 284 23.98 9.12 2.11
CA CYS A 284 24.00 8.34 0.86
C CYS A 284 23.19 9.01 -0.25
N ILE A 285 22.02 9.60 0.05
CA ILE A 285 21.22 10.35 -0.94
C ILE A 285 21.96 11.61 -1.37
N LYS A 286 22.65 12.31 -0.46
CA LYS A 286 23.42 13.52 -0.77
C LYS A 286 24.68 13.19 -1.58
N ALA A 287 25.42 12.14 -1.20
CA ALA A 287 26.58 11.65 -1.96
C ALA A 287 26.17 11.17 -3.37
N TYR A 288 25.01 10.52 -3.50
CA TYR A 288 24.46 10.13 -4.80
C TYR A 288 24.05 11.36 -5.65
N LYS A 289 23.42 12.37 -5.04
CA LYS A 289 23.06 13.63 -5.72
C LYS A 289 24.29 14.46 -6.12
N ASP A 290 25.32 14.50 -5.27
CA ASP A 290 26.56 15.23 -5.53
C ASP A 290 27.40 14.52 -6.61
N ALA A 291 27.42 13.18 -6.60
CA ALA A 291 28.00 12.37 -7.68
C ALA A 291 27.21 12.49 -9.00
N GLN A 292 25.90 12.70 -8.96
CA GLN A 292 25.10 13.02 -10.16
C GLN A 292 25.42 14.41 -10.70
N LYS A 293 25.62 15.42 -9.84
CA LYS A 293 25.95 16.80 -10.23
C LYS A 293 27.36 16.98 -10.77
N SER A 294 28.33 16.21 -10.31
CA SER A 294 29.73 16.33 -10.79
C SER A 294 29.96 15.71 -12.17
N LEU A 295 28.95 15.05 -12.74
CA LEU A 295 29.01 14.34 -14.04
C LEU A 295 28.07 14.96 -15.10
N THR A 296 27.46 16.12 -14.81
CA THR A 296 26.74 17.00 -15.74
C THR A 296 27.43 18.35 -15.80
#